data_AF-A0A0Q7JIR3-F1
#
_entry.id   AF-A0A0Q7JIR3-F1
#
_cell.length_a   1.000
_cell.length_b   1.000
_cell.length_c   1.000
_cell.angle_alpha   90.00
_cell.angle_beta   90.00
_cell.angle_gamma   90.00
#
_symmetry.space_group_name_H-M   'P 1'
#
loop_
_entity.id
_entity.type
_entity.pdbx_description
1 polymer ?
#
loop_
_entity_poly.entity_id
_entity_poly.type
_entity_poly.pdbx_seq_one_letter_code
_entity_poly.pdbx_strand_id
1 'polypeptide(L)'
;MSAGWVAGGVRAQAMSRRRLGEQGARDLVATADLTAAVDRLVASPYGHDVRRGMDLAAAQHAVSRTYLWNLRVLAGWLPRPGVETVRLLAGWAELANLEHLVATLRSGAGPAGPVGPAGPVGPAGAATLGPAPVVGQVAALAADAWLTRAALAATSRAQPPEVLDELL
;
A
#
# COMPACT_ATOMS: atom_id res chain seq x y z
N MET A 1 5.05 -28.07 -11.72
CA MET A 1 4.61 -26.67 -11.58
C MET A 1 3.68 -26.32 -12.73
N SER A 2 2.51 -25.73 -12.49
CA SER A 2 1.64 -25.28 -13.60
C SER A 2 2.16 -23.96 -14.19
N ALA A 3 1.88 -23.72 -15.47
CA ALA A 3 2.29 -22.48 -16.15
C ALA A 3 1.78 -21.22 -15.44
N GLY A 4 0.58 -21.27 -14.84
CA GLY A 4 0.00 -20.16 -14.08
C GLY A 4 0.81 -19.78 -12.82
N TRP A 5 1.33 -20.76 -12.06
CA TRP A 5 2.18 -20.45 -10.91
C TRP A 5 3.51 -19.80 -11.30
N VAL A 6 4.10 -20.24 -12.41
CA VAL A 6 5.35 -19.67 -12.93
C VAL A 6 5.12 -18.24 -13.44
N ALA A 7 4.08 -18.03 -14.25
CA ALA A 7 3.74 -16.70 -14.77
C ALA A 7 3.41 -15.70 -13.64
N GLY A 8 2.60 -16.13 -12.66
CA GLY A 8 2.30 -15.35 -11.47
C GLY A 8 3.54 -15.03 -10.64
N GLY A 9 4.44 -16.00 -10.45
CA GLY A 9 5.72 -15.80 -9.75
C GLY A 9 6.62 -14.77 -10.42
N VAL A 10 6.82 -14.88 -11.73
CA VAL A 10 7.61 -13.92 -12.52
C VAL A 10 7.01 -12.52 -12.44
N ARG A 11 5.68 -12.39 -12.55
CA ARG A 11 4.98 -11.10 -12.45
C ARG A 11 5.12 -10.50 -11.05
N ALA A 12 4.90 -11.29 -10.00
CA ALA A 12 5.04 -10.85 -8.62
C ALA A 12 6.46 -10.36 -8.32
N GLN A 13 7.48 -11.09 -8.79
CA GLN A 13 8.89 -10.70 -8.65
C GLN A 13 9.21 -9.41 -9.41
N ALA A 14 8.70 -9.24 -10.64
CA ALA A 14 8.90 -8.02 -11.42
C ALA A 14 8.29 -6.78 -10.74
N MET A 15 7.08 -6.90 -10.19
CA MET A 15 6.43 -5.84 -9.41
C MET A 15 7.22 -5.51 -8.14
N SER A 16 7.69 -6.55 -7.46
CA SER A 16 8.44 -6.45 -6.21
C SER A 16 9.77 -5.71 -6.32
N ARG A 17 10.45 -5.85 -7.46
CA ARG A 17 11.70 -5.12 -7.74
C ARG A 17 11.50 -3.63 -7.98
N ARG A 18 10.27 -3.21 -8.26
CA ARG A 18 9.89 -1.81 -8.49
C ARG A 18 9.22 -1.19 -7.27
N ARG A 19 9.39 -1.76 -6.07
CA ARG A 19 8.86 -1.17 -4.85
C ARG A 19 9.66 0.06 -4.43
N LEU A 20 9.07 0.91 -3.61
CA LEU A 20 9.79 2.02 -3.00
C LEU A 20 10.88 1.49 -2.05
N GLY A 21 10.56 0.43 -1.33
CA GLY A 21 11.43 -0.26 -0.40
C GLY A 21 11.58 0.47 0.93
N GLU A 22 12.22 -0.21 1.87
CA GLU A 22 12.44 0.29 3.23
C GLU A 22 13.26 1.59 3.25
N GLN A 23 14.32 1.67 2.42
CA GLN A 23 15.12 2.89 2.31
C GLN A 23 14.30 4.05 1.77
N GLY A 24 13.50 3.82 0.72
CA GLY A 24 12.64 4.88 0.19
C GLY A 24 11.58 5.33 1.19
N ALA A 25 11.06 4.43 2.04
CA ALA A 25 10.17 4.82 3.15
C ALA A 25 10.89 5.66 4.21
N ARG A 26 12.14 5.34 4.58
CA ARG A 26 12.96 6.18 5.47
C ARG A 26 13.24 7.55 4.85
N ASP A 27 13.54 7.57 3.56
CA ASP A 27 13.81 8.80 2.82
C ASP A 27 12.58 9.73 2.81
N LEU A 28 11.35 9.18 2.81
CA LEU A 28 10.12 9.96 2.97
C LEU A 28 10.02 10.58 4.36
N VAL A 29 10.32 9.82 5.43
CA VAL A 29 10.33 10.35 6.80
C VAL A 29 11.37 11.46 6.95
N ALA A 30 12.50 11.36 6.27
CA ALA A 30 13.57 12.36 6.28
C ALA A 30 13.25 13.65 5.48
N THR A 31 12.07 13.74 4.85
CA THR A 31 11.65 14.99 4.20
C THR A 31 11.14 16.02 5.22
N ALA A 32 11.26 17.30 4.89
CA ALA A 32 10.93 18.39 5.81
C ALA A 32 9.42 18.51 6.08
N ASP A 33 8.58 18.19 5.11
CA ASP A 33 7.13 18.30 5.22
C ASP A 33 6.40 17.32 4.27
N LEU A 34 5.07 17.26 4.42
CA LEU A 34 4.22 16.41 3.60
C LEU A 34 4.32 16.72 2.10
N THR A 35 4.50 17.99 1.72
CA THR A 35 4.60 18.40 0.32
C THR A 35 5.84 17.78 -0.32
N ALA A 36 6.99 17.89 0.35
CA ALA A 36 8.24 17.29 -0.08
C ALA A 36 8.15 15.75 -0.15
N ALA A 37 7.46 15.11 0.80
CA ALA A 37 7.20 13.67 0.75
C ALA A 37 6.36 13.28 -0.47
N VAL A 38 5.28 14.01 -0.76
CA VAL A 38 4.41 13.78 -1.91
C VAL A 38 5.17 13.97 -3.22
N ASP A 39 6.02 15.00 -3.33
CA ASP A 39 6.85 15.23 -4.51
C ASP A 39 7.81 14.07 -4.79
N ARG A 40 8.40 13.48 -3.75
CA ARG A 40 9.22 12.27 -3.91
C ARG A 40 8.40 11.06 -4.36
N LEU A 41 7.17 10.91 -3.86
CA LEU A 41 6.28 9.82 -4.30
C LEU A 41 5.85 9.96 -5.75
N VAL A 42 5.68 11.19 -6.27
CA VAL A 42 5.38 11.42 -7.70
C VAL A 42 6.50 10.88 -8.61
N ALA A 43 7.75 10.94 -8.17
CA ALA A 43 8.90 10.39 -8.90
C ALA A 43 9.10 8.87 -8.69
N SER A 44 8.21 8.23 -7.94
CA SER A 44 8.31 6.84 -7.52
C SER A 44 7.34 5.94 -8.30
N PRO A 45 7.33 4.61 -8.04
CA PRO A 45 6.34 3.68 -8.56
C PRO A 45 4.87 4.06 -8.29
N TYR A 46 4.63 4.92 -7.29
CA TYR A 46 3.31 5.45 -6.92
C TYR A 46 2.86 6.66 -7.76
N GLY A 47 3.74 7.23 -8.59
CA GLY A 47 3.49 8.48 -9.32
C GLY A 47 2.38 8.45 -10.37
N HIS A 48 1.85 7.26 -10.70
CA HIS A 48 0.65 7.15 -11.52
C HIS A 48 -0.59 7.70 -10.79
N ASP A 49 -0.73 7.32 -9.51
CA ASP A 49 -1.92 7.61 -8.70
C ASP A 49 -1.71 8.78 -7.74
N VAL A 50 -0.47 9.01 -7.30
CA VAL A 50 -0.09 10.14 -6.44
C VAL A 50 0.15 11.37 -7.31
N ARG A 51 -0.40 12.52 -6.89
CA ARG A 51 -0.25 13.81 -7.55
C ARG A 51 0.23 14.86 -6.55
N ARG A 52 0.94 15.87 -7.04
CA ARG A 52 1.36 17.02 -6.23
C ARG A 52 0.15 17.74 -5.63
N GLY A 53 0.32 18.28 -4.43
CA GLY A 53 -0.73 19.02 -3.72
C GLY A 53 -1.82 18.15 -3.09
N MET A 54 -1.68 16.82 -3.10
CA MET A 54 -2.56 15.94 -2.32
C MET A 54 -2.34 16.16 -0.82
N ASP A 55 -3.44 16.22 -0.07
CA ASP A 55 -3.39 16.11 1.38
C ASP A 55 -2.97 14.68 1.81
N LEU A 56 -2.75 14.49 3.12
CA LEU A 56 -2.29 13.23 3.68
C LEU A 56 -3.24 12.07 3.32
N ALA A 57 -4.55 12.29 3.47
CA ALA A 57 -5.55 11.25 3.26
C ALA A 57 -5.62 10.84 1.79
N ALA A 58 -5.63 11.81 0.88
CA ALA A 58 -5.61 11.59 -0.56
C ALA A 58 -4.34 10.86 -1.02
N ALA A 59 -3.17 11.25 -0.48
CA ALA A 59 -1.90 10.60 -0.79
C ALA A 59 -1.87 9.14 -0.29
N GLN A 60 -2.29 8.88 0.95
CA GLN A 60 -2.37 7.52 1.51
C GLN A 60 -3.38 6.64 0.75
N HIS A 61 -4.50 7.22 0.33
CA HIS A 61 -5.49 6.54 -0.48
C HIS A 61 -4.92 6.20 -1.87
N ALA A 62 -4.20 7.13 -2.52
CA ALA A 62 -3.54 6.87 -3.80
C ALA A 62 -2.50 5.74 -3.71
N VAL A 63 -1.66 5.71 -2.67
CA VAL A 63 -0.72 4.59 -2.40
C VAL A 63 -1.47 3.25 -2.27
N SER A 64 -2.60 3.26 -1.56
CA SER A 64 -3.45 2.06 -1.38
C SER A 64 -4.08 1.61 -2.70
N ARG A 65 -4.52 2.55 -3.56
CA ARG A 65 -5.05 2.24 -4.90
C ARG A 65 -4.01 1.57 -5.79
N THR A 66 -2.76 2.08 -5.80
CA THR A 66 -1.67 1.44 -6.55
C THR A 66 -1.40 0.02 -6.06
N TYR A 67 -1.41 -0.20 -4.74
CA TYR A 67 -1.27 -1.54 -4.15
C TYR A 67 -2.39 -2.49 -4.59
N LEU A 68 -3.65 -2.09 -4.44
CA LEU A 68 -4.80 -2.91 -4.83
C LEU A 68 -4.84 -3.19 -6.33
N TRP A 69 -4.44 -2.22 -7.16
CA TRP A 69 -4.26 -2.44 -8.59
C TRP A 69 -3.21 -3.51 -8.88
N ASN A 70 -2.05 -3.45 -8.22
CA ASN A 70 -1.00 -4.47 -8.38
C ASN A 70 -1.49 -5.86 -7.98
N LEU A 71 -2.26 -5.97 -6.89
CA LEU A 71 -2.88 -7.23 -6.48
C LEU A 71 -3.89 -7.74 -7.49
N ARG A 72 -4.74 -6.86 -8.04
CA ARG A 72 -5.73 -7.21 -9.07
C ARG A 72 -5.04 -7.72 -10.33
N VAL A 73 -4.00 -7.01 -10.79
CA VAL A 73 -3.19 -7.43 -11.93
C VAL A 73 -2.59 -8.80 -11.65
N LEU A 74 -1.95 -9.01 -10.49
CA LEU A 74 -1.33 -10.28 -10.13
C LEU A 74 -2.34 -11.43 -10.04
N ALA A 75 -3.52 -11.20 -9.47
CA ALA A 75 -4.58 -12.19 -9.39
C ALA A 75 -5.01 -12.70 -10.77
N GLY A 76 -4.94 -11.86 -11.82
CA GLY A 76 -5.20 -12.25 -13.20
C GLY A 76 -4.19 -13.26 -13.79
N TRP A 77 -3.02 -13.43 -13.17
CA TRP A 77 -1.99 -14.39 -13.60
C TRP A 77 -1.95 -15.65 -12.74
N LEU A 78 -2.67 -15.69 -11.61
CA LEU A 78 -2.61 -16.78 -10.65
C LEU A 78 -3.74 -17.79 -10.87
N PRO A 79 -3.50 -19.09 -10.61
CA PRO A 79 -4.59 -20.04 -10.49
C PRO A 79 -5.45 -19.73 -9.25
N ARG A 80 -6.65 -20.30 -9.18
CA ARG A 80 -7.64 -20.02 -8.12
C ARG A 80 -7.08 -20.03 -6.68
N PRO A 81 -6.26 -21.01 -6.25
CA PRO A 81 -5.68 -20.98 -4.90
C PRO A 81 -4.73 -19.79 -4.64
N GLY A 82 -4.06 -19.30 -5.68
CA GLY A 82 -3.23 -18.09 -5.60
C GLY A 82 -4.07 -16.81 -5.48
N VAL A 83 -5.22 -16.76 -6.14
CA VAL A 83 -6.18 -15.64 -6.01
C VAL A 83 -6.72 -15.55 -4.57
N GLU A 84 -7.06 -16.70 -3.96
CA GLU A 84 -7.52 -16.76 -2.57
C GLU A 84 -6.44 -16.23 -1.60
N THR A 85 -5.17 -16.59 -1.84
CA THR A 85 -4.03 -16.06 -1.07
C THR A 85 -3.88 -14.53 -1.22
N VAL A 86 -3.99 -14.00 -2.44
CA VAL A 86 -3.92 -12.55 -2.69
C VAL A 86 -5.06 -11.81 -1.98
N ARG A 87 -6.27 -12.39 -1.93
CA ARG A 87 -7.41 -11.80 -1.20
C ARG A 87 -7.16 -11.70 0.30
N LEU A 88 -6.55 -12.73 0.91
CA LEU A 88 -6.17 -12.66 2.32
C LEU A 88 -5.20 -11.51 2.60
N LEU A 89 -4.18 -11.35 1.74
CA LEU A 89 -3.19 -10.28 1.88
C LEU A 89 -3.75 -8.89 1.53
N ALA A 90 -4.84 -8.82 0.76
CA ALA A 90 -5.59 -7.57 0.56
C ALA A 90 -6.38 -7.14 1.81
N GLY A 91 -6.60 -8.04 2.78
CA GLY A 91 -7.48 -7.80 3.93
C GLY A 91 -7.08 -6.61 4.82
N TRP A 92 -5.82 -6.21 4.86
CA TRP A 92 -5.41 -5.01 5.62
C TRP A 92 -5.97 -3.72 5.01
N ALA A 93 -6.15 -3.66 3.69
CA ALA A 93 -6.77 -2.51 3.04
C ALA A 93 -8.25 -2.37 3.46
N GLU A 94 -8.92 -3.50 3.70
CA GLU A 94 -10.29 -3.49 4.23
C GLU A 94 -10.34 -3.00 5.68
N LEU A 95 -9.36 -3.36 6.51
CA LEU A 95 -9.25 -2.79 7.85
C LEU A 95 -9.07 -1.27 7.80
N ALA A 96 -8.20 -0.77 6.93
CA ALA A 96 -8.01 0.67 6.74
C ALA A 96 -9.27 1.38 6.21
N ASN A 97 -10.03 0.73 5.32
CA ASN A 97 -11.31 1.24 4.84
C ASN A 97 -12.33 1.36 5.99
N LEU A 98 -12.40 0.33 6.85
CA LEU A 98 -13.28 0.30 8.00
C LEU A 98 -12.91 1.37 9.03
N GLU A 99 -11.61 1.56 9.31
CA GLU A 99 -11.13 2.62 10.20
C GLU A 99 -11.53 4.02 9.69
N HIS A 100 -11.36 4.27 8.39
CA HIS A 100 -11.77 5.53 7.77
C HIS A 100 -13.28 5.73 7.81
N LEU A 101 -14.06 4.69 7.52
CA LEU A 101 -15.52 4.73 7.61
C LEU A 101 -15.99 5.02 9.05
N VAL A 102 -15.40 4.36 10.06
CA VAL A 102 -15.72 4.58 11.47
C VAL A 102 -15.38 6.02 11.90
N ALA A 103 -14.23 6.55 11.48
CA ALA A 103 -13.87 7.94 11.75
C ALA A 103 -14.86 8.93 11.12
N THR A 104 -15.25 8.68 9.87
CA THR A 104 -16.24 9.47 9.14
C THR A 104 -17.58 9.51 9.87
N LEU A 105 -18.11 8.32 10.23
CA LEU A 105 -19.37 8.19 10.97
C LEU A 105 -19.34 8.89 12.33
N ARG A 106 -18.20 8.87 13.04
CA ARG A 106 -18.02 9.58 14.32
C ARG A 106 -17.93 11.09 14.16
N SER A 107 -17.37 11.57 13.06
CA SER A 107 -17.21 13.00 12.77
C SER A 107 -18.48 13.67 12.23
N GLY A 108 -19.48 12.90 11.79
CA GLY A 108 -20.68 13.42 11.13
C GLY A 108 -20.44 13.96 9.71
N ALA A 109 -19.21 13.85 9.19
CA ALA A 109 -18.90 14.17 7.80
C ALA A 109 -19.49 13.11 6.85
N GLY A 110 -20.06 13.52 5.71
CA GLY A 110 -20.53 12.58 4.68
C GLY A 110 -19.37 11.78 4.07
N PRO A 111 -19.61 10.54 3.60
CA PRO A 111 -18.53 9.64 3.17
C PRO A 111 -17.80 10.16 1.93
N ALA A 112 -16.47 10.27 2.02
CA ALA A 112 -15.60 10.17 0.85
C ALA A 112 -15.67 8.72 0.34
N GLY A 113 -15.90 8.55 -0.97
CA GLY A 113 -16.35 7.28 -1.55
C GLY A 113 -15.47 6.05 -1.27
N PRO A 114 -16.06 4.83 -1.30
CA PRO A 114 -15.37 3.60 -0.94
C PRO A 114 -14.24 3.21 -1.91
N VAL A 115 -13.20 2.59 -1.37
CA VAL A 115 -12.13 1.92 -2.12
C VAL A 115 -12.55 0.46 -2.33
N GLY A 116 -13.38 0.16 -3.35
CA GLY A 116 -14.00 -1.18 -3.49
C GLY A 116 -13.10 -2.31 -4.04
N PRO A 117 -13.60 -3.56 -4.21
CA PRO A 117 -14.79 -4.16 -3.59
C PRO A 117 -14.49 -5.39 -2.70
N ALA A 118 -15.46 -5.65 -1.81
CA ALA A 118 -15.53 -6.66 -0.78
C ALA A 118 -15.83 -8.10 -1.28
N GLY A 119 -15.29 -9.10 -0.57
CA GLY A 119 -15.70 -10.50 -0.64
C GLY A 119 -15.28 -11.26 0.64
N PRO A 120 -16.06 -12.26 1.11
CA PRO A 120 -15.83 -12.91 2.40
C PRO A 120 -14.55 -13.76 2.40
N VAL A 121 -13.84 -13.73 3.52
CA VAL A 121 -12.59 -14.45 3.79
C VAL A 121 -12.91 -15.74 4.55
N GLY A 122 -12.52 -16.90 3.98
CA GLY A 122 -12.56 -18.21 4.65
C GLY A 122 -11.16 -18.69 5.07
N PRO A 123 -11.04 -19.66 6.01
CA PRO A 123 -9.75 -20.11 6.53
C PRO A 123 -9.03 -21.05 5.55
N ALA A 124 -7.69 -20.99 5.53
CA ALA A 124 -6.82 -21.75 4.63
C ALA A 124 -6.05 -22.88 5.36
N GLY A 125 -5.90 -24.03 4.69
CA GLY A 125 -5.16 -25.22 5.12
C GLY A 125 -3.79 -25.42 4.44
N ALA A 126 -3.07 -26.45 4.90
CA ALA A 126 -1.61 -26.64 4.89
C ALA A 126 -0.88 -26.83 3.53
N ALA A 127 0.44 -26.58 3.58
CA ALA A 127 1.36 -26.39 2.46
C ALA A 127 2.06 -27.66 1.93
N THR A 128 2.33 -27.64 0.62
CA THR A 128 3.47 -28.31 -0.04
C THR A 128 4.20 -27.25 -0.87
N LEU A 129 5.50 -27.45 -1.15
CA LEU A 129 6.35 -26.50 -1.88
C LEU A 129 5.63 -25.99 -3.14
N GLY A 130 5.19 -24.73 -3.06
CA GLY A 130 3.98 -24.21 -3.68
C GLY A 130 3.91 -22.68 -3.51
N PRO A 131 2.79 -22.06 -3.12
CA PRO A 131 2.50 -20.62 -3.20
C PRO A 131 3.54 -19.65 -2.58
N ALA A 132 4.51 -20.13 -1.80
CA ALA A 132 5.44 -19.36 -0.97
C ALA A 132 6.21 -18.23 -1.68
N PRO A 133 6.80 -18.40 -2.89
CA PRO A 133 7.47 -17.28 -3.57
C PRO A 133 6.49 -16.17 -3.94
N VAL A 134 5.29 -16.53 -4.40
CA VAL A 134 4.23 -15.56 -4.70
C VAL A 134 3.76 -14.88 -3.42
N VAL A 135 3.51 -15.65 -2.35
CA VAL A 135 3.10 -15.13 -1.04
C VAL A 135 4.12 -14.12 -0.51
N GLY A 136 5.42 -14.47 -0.54
CA GLY A 136 6.49 -13.59 -0.07
C GLY A 136 6.58 -12.29 -0.86
N GLN A 137 6.42 -12.35 -2.18
CA GLN A 137 6.39 -11.14 -3.00
C GLN A 137 5.14 -10.28 -2.76
N VAL A 138 3.97 -10.90 -2.56
CA VAL A 138 2.74 -10.18 -2.20
C VAL A 138 2.84 -9.54 -0.82
N ALA A 139 3.37 -10.27 0.17
CA ALA A 139 3.62 -9.73 1.51
C ALA A 139 4.55 -8.53 1.46
N ALA A 140 5.59 -8.56 0.62
CA ALA A 140 6.50 -7.44 0.47
C ALA A 140 5.87 -6.25 -0.30
N LEU A 141 4.92 -6.47 -1.21
CA LEU A 141 4.09 -5.38 -1.77
C LEU A 141 3.17 -4.77 -0.71
N ALA A 142 2.59 -5.59 0.17
CA ALA A 142 1.74 -5.13 1.27
C ALA A 142 2.55 -4.30 2.29
N ALA A 143 3.72 -4.79 2.69
CA ALA A 143 4.62 -4.09 3.60
C ALA A 143 5.08 -2.75 3.03
N ASP A 144 5.42 -2.69 1.74
CA ASP A 144 5.83 -1.44 1.07
C ASP A 144 4.74 -0.39 1.08
N ALA A 145 3.50 -0.77 0.75
CA ALA A 145 2.35 0.12 0.79
C ALA A 145 2.04 0.59 2.22
N TRP A 146 2.13 -0.31 3.21
CA TRP A 146 1.91 0.03 4.62
C TRP A 146 2.99 0.99 5.15
N LEU A 147 4.27 0.68 4.93
CA LEU A 147 5.40 1.51 5.35
C LEU A 147 5.36 2.89 4.70
N THR A 148 5.03 2.97 3.40
CA THR A 148 4.89 4.23 2.69
C THR A 148 3.79 5.10 3.30
N ARG A 149 2.63 4.52 3.62
CA ARG A 149 1.55 5.24 4.30
C ARG A 149 1.94 5.71 5.70
N ALA A 150 2.64 4.86 6.45
CA ALA A 150 3.14 5.21 7.79
C ALA A 150 4.17 6.35 7.72
N ALA A 151 5.07 6.32 6.75
CA ALA A 151 6.05 7.37 6.50
C ALA A 151 5.36 8.72 6.21
N LEU A 152 4.35 8.74 5.33
CA LEU A 152 3.56 9.95 5.07
C LEU A 152 2.91 10.51 6.33
N ALA A 153 2.33 9.64 7.18
CA ALA A 153 1.71 10.06 8.43
C ALA A 153 2.75 10.62 9.42
N ALA A 154 3.95 10.04 9.47
CA ALA A 154 5.04 10.54 10.30
C ALA A 154 5.48 11.94 9.85
N THR A 155 5.71 12.14 8.54
CA THR A 155 6.10 13.44 8.00
C THR A 155 5.01 14.51 8.19
N SER A 156 3.73 14.16 8.11
CA SER A 156 2.64 15.11 8.38
C SER A 156 2.55 15.59 9.84
N ARG A 157 3.12 14.82 10.78
CA ARG A 157 3.18 15.16 12.21
C ARG A 157 4.46 15.90 12.58
N ALA A 158 5.49 15.82 11.72
CA ALA A 158 6.67 16.66 11.83
C ALA A 158 6.24 18.10 11.49
N GLN A 159 5.93 18.85 12.54
CA GLN A 159 5.79 20.30 12.48
C GLN A 159 7.14 20.88 12.00
N PRO A 160 7.18 21.97 11.21
CA PRO A 160 8.45 22.63 10.92
C PRO A 160 9.14 22.99 12.25
N PRO A 161 10.49 22.97 12.34
CA PRO A 161 11.17 23.48 13.51
C PRO A 161 10.64 24.90 13.76
N GLU A 162 10.07 25.13 14.94
CA GLU A 162 9.60 26.46 15.29
C GLU A 162 10.81 27.40 15.32
N VAL A 163 10.60 28.66 14.94
CA VAL A 163 11.62 29.73 14.86
C VAL A 163 12.47 29.87 16.15
N LEU A 164 12.03 29.27 17.26
CA LEU A 164 12.76 29.17 18.52
C LEU A 164 14.03 28.28 18.46
N ASP A 165 14.11 27.32 17.54
CA ASP A 165 15.30 26.47 17.35
C ASP A 165 16.46 27.20 16.64
N GLU A 166 16.24 28.41 16.11
CA GLU A 166 17.30 29.27 15.54
C GLU A 166 17.92 30.24 16.58
N LEU A 167 17.49 30.18 17.85
CA LEU A 167 17.97 31.05 18.94
C LEU A 167 18.79 30.30 20.03
N LEU A 168 19.21 29.06 19.78
CA LEU A 168 20.15 28.30 20.61
C LEU A 168 21.46 28.02 19.85
#